data_AF-A0A2N5KS02-F1
#
_entry.id   AF-A0A2N5KS02-F1
#
_cell.length_a   1.000
_cell.length_b   1.000
_cell.length_c   1.000
_cell.angle_alpha   90.00
_cell.angle_beta   90.00
_cell.angle_gamma   90.00
#
_symmetry.space_group_name_H-M   'P 1'
#
loop_
_entity.id
_entity.type
_entity.pdbx_description
1 polymer ?
#
loop_
_entity_poly.entity_id
_entity_poly.type
_entity_poly.pdbx_seq_one_letter_code
_entity_poly.pdbx_strand_id
1 'polypeptide(L)'
;MESKPKPIHVDISIDELRVARGSIDRTSVRVRVRGRGEEGADTPSAAVLAGEAPKPVDLMVLKREDGGIELVPRSWRKVRLGAGKPTLYEMARRTPGGLGPVPAVEKASAHAMGLIARSLPDFDGYAPEERAEYLLRTIERVNELSKSHESLVQHLEYAAPGGRKAVPPLKNPDLAVRAAVRREVHGWGTLRIGRELGIPAPPDADIKGENQTVRKMVNRGRPLLEQCFGSEGWRARVERMRAERERWESLGPKQWFYVLLAEERGTSPEEEERAANEDGFDETLGEWMKAWEQHDPYRALRIQLSDPRFDALDRL
;
A
#
# COMPACT_ATOMS: atom_id res chain seq x y z
N MET A 1 -28.53 -30.36 -8.20
CA MET A 1 -27.79 -30.10 -6.95
C MET A 1 -26.83 -28.95 -7.18
N GLU A 2 -27.11 -27.77 -6.63
CA GLU A 2 -26.19 -26.64 -6.64
C GLU A 2 -25.00 -26.97 -5.75
N SER A 3 -23.89 -27.41 -6.35
CA SER A 3 -22.59 -27.44 -5.69
C SER A 3 -22.21 -26.00 -5.37
N LYS A 4 -22.58 -25.50 -4.18
CA LYS A 4 -22.01 -24.28 -3.62
C LYS A 4 -20.48 -24.45 -3.63
N PRO A 5 -19.71 -23.51 -4.19
CA PRO A 5 -18.25 -23.63 -4.17
C PRO A 5 -17.80 -23.80 -2.72
N LYS A 6 -16.98 -24.84 -2.47
CA LYS A 6 -16.44 -25.13 -1.14
C LYS A 6 -15.70 -23.91 -0.59
N PRO A 7 -15.71 -23.69 0.74
CA PRO A 7 -15.12 -22.49 1.34
C PRO A 7 -13.63 -22.40 1.00
N ILE A 8 -13.21 -21.24 0.51
CA ILE A 8 -11.80 -20.87 0.51
C ILE A 8 -11.35 -20.79 1.97
N HIS A 9 -10.24 -21.45 2.30
CA HIS A 9 -9.58 -21.22 3.57
C HIS A 9 -8.80 -19.89 3.47
N VAL A 10 -9.14 -18.94 4.33
CA VAL A 10 -8.43 -17.65 4.42
C VAL A 10 -7.66 -17.64 5.72
N ASP A 11 -6.33 -17.65 5.62
CA ASP A 11 -5.45 -17.47 6.77
C ASP A 11 -5.20 -15.98 6.97
N ILE A 12 -5.44 -15.48 8.18
CA ILE A 12 -5.17 -14.09 8.55
C ILE A 12 -4.17 -14.08 9.69
N SER A 13 -3.07 -13.35 9.51
CA SER A 13 -2.07 -13.07 10.54
C SER A 13 -2.04 -11.57 10.80
N ILE A 14 -2.14 -11.18 12.07
CA ILE A 14 -2.16 -9.78 12.51
C ILE A 14 -1.05 -9.58 13.54
N ASP A 15 -0.18 -8.62 13.29
CA ASP A 15 0.72 -8.04 14.27
C ASP A 15 -0.07 -7.00 15.08
N GLU A 16 -0.56 -7.42 16.24
CA GLU A 16 -1.45 -6.60 17.08
C GLU A 16 -0.76 -5.31 17.56
N LEU A 17 0.55 -5.35 17.82
CA LEU A 17 1.30 -4.18 18.30
C LEU A 17 1.45 -3.14 17.20
N ARG A 18 1.90 -3.54 16.00
CA ARG A 18 2.01 -2.61 14.86
C ARG A 18 0.66 -2.05 14.45
N VAL A 19 -0.39 -2.89 14.45
CA VAL A 19 -1.75 -2.42 14.19
C VAL A 19 -2.21 -1.43 15.24
N ALA A 20 -1.99 -1.68 16.53
CA ALA A 20 -2.36 -0.75 17.60
C ALA A 20 -1.65 0.61 17.44
N ARG A 21 -0.38 0.60 17.04
CA ARG A 21 0.46 1.79 16.77
C ARG A 21 0.12 2.52 15.47
N GLY A 22 -0.88 2.04 14.71
CA GLY A 22 -1.39 2.70 13.50
C GLY A 22 -0.80 2.19 12.18
N SER A 23 0.17 1.28 12.23
CA SER A 23 0.75 0.66 11.05
C SER A 23 -0.13 -0.51 10.59
N ILE A 24 -1.03 -0.25 9.63
CA ILE A 24 -1.95 -1.26 9.09
C ILE A 24 -1.67 -1.50 7.61
N ASP A 25 -0.56 -2.13 7.29
CA ASP A 25 -0.14 -2.40 5.92
C ASP A 25 -0.14 -3.91 5.62
N ARG A 26 0.60 -4.33 4.59
CA ARG A 26 0.69 -5.76 4.19
C ARG A 26 1.62 -6.56 5.09
N THR A 27 2.46 -5.90 5.88
CA THR A 27 3.40 -6.52 6.81
C THR A 27 2.73 -6.79 8.15
N SER A 28 1.94 -5.84 8.65
CA SER A 28 1.21 -5.99 9.92
C SER A 28 -0.11 -6.74 9.81
N VAL A 29 -0.75 -6.76 8.63
CA VAL A 29 -1.94 -7.58 8.36
C VAL A 29 -1.72 -8.40 7.10
N ARG A 30 -1.45 -9.69 7.29
CA ARG A 30 -1.21 -10.64 6.20
C ARG A 30 -2.44 -11.50 5.99
N VAL A 31 -2.95 -11.49 4.76
CA VAL A 31 -4.08 -12.32 4.33
C VAL A 31 -3.58 -13.28 3.26
N ARG A 32 -3.68 -14.59 3.51
CA ARG A 32 -3.43 -15.64 2.53
C ARG A 32 -4.74 -16.34 2.20
N VAL A 33 -4.99 -16.51 0.92
CA VAL A 33 -6.18 -17.18 0.39
C VAL A 33 -5.67 -18.50 -0.15
N ARG A 34 -5.95 -19.61 0.54
CA ARG A 34 -5.49 -20.92 0.06
C ARG A 34 -6.44 -21.45 -0.99
N GLY A 35 -5.86 -21.85 -2.12
CA GLY A 35 -6.60 -22.51 -3.20
C GLY A 35 -7.03 -23.94 -2.81
N ARG A 36 -7.86 -24.53 -3.66
CA ARG A 36 -8.27 -25.94 -3.52
C ARG A 36 -7.05 -26.84 -3.73
N GLY A 37 -6.57 -27.50 -2.68
CA GLY A 37 -5.52 -28.54 -2.76
C GLY A 37 -4.17 -28.23 -2.11
N GLU A 38 -4.06 -27.15 -1.32
CA GLU A 38 -2.81 -26.80 -0.61
C GLU A 38 -2.50 -27.64 0.66
N GLU A 39 -3.21 -28.76 0.88
CA GLU A 39 -2.71 -29.81 1.78
C GLU A 39 -1.70 -30.66 0.99
N GLY A 40 -0.44 -30.21 0.96
CA GLY A 40 0.70 -31.05 0.57
C GLY A 40 1.27 -30.90 -0.84
N ALA A 41 0.92 -29.85 -1.60
CA ALA A 41 1.55 -29.57 -2.89
C ALA A 41 2.26 -28.22 -2.85
N ASP A 42 3.60 -28.24 -2.85
CA ASP A 42 4.41 -27.10 -3.29
C ASP A 42 4.04 -26.82 -4.74
N THR A 43 3.12 -25.88 -5.00
CA THR A 43 2.75 -25.47 -6.35
C THR A 43 3.83 -24.54 -6.89
N PRO A 44 4.69 -24.97 -7.84
CA PRO A 44 5.77 -24.14 -8.39
C PRO A 44 5.24 -23.12 -9.40
N SER A 45 3.92 -23.12 -9.66
CA SER A 45 3.29 -22.50 -10.82
C SER A 45 3.24 -20.96 -10.77
N ALA A 46 3.06 -20.36 -9.59
CA ALA A 46 2.98 -18.89 -9.48
C ALA A 46 4.35 -18.21 -9.45
N ALA A 47 5.36 -18.87 -8.87
CA ALA A 47 6.70 -18.29 -8.70
C ALA A 47 7.53 -18.28 -9.99
N VAL A 48 7.28 -19.23 -10.91
CA VAL A 48 8.06 -19.37 -12.16
C VAL A 48 7.74 -18.29 -13.20
N LEU A 49 6.59 -17.59 -13.09
CA LEU A 49 6.17 -16.54 -14.03
C LEU A 49 6.10 -15.14 -13.41
N ALA A 50 6.21 -15.02 -12.07
CA ALA A 50 6.10 -13.77 -11.33
C ALA A 50 7.43 -13.01 -11.21
N GLY A 51 8.05 -12.67 -12.35
CA GLY A 51 8.89 -11.47 -12.34
C GLY A 51 8.00 -10.30 -11.93
N GLU A 52 8.35 -9.56 -10.86
CA GLU A 52 7.53 -8.46 -10.32
C GLU A 52 7.31 -7.35 -11.36
N ALA A 53 6.32 -7.52 -12.22
CA ALA A 53 5.84 -6.47 -13.09
C ALA A 53 5.22 -5.37 -12.20
N PRO A 54 5.46 -4.08 -12.51
CA PRO A 54 4.78 -2.99 -11.82
C PRO A 54 3.27 -3.11 -12.00
N LYS A 55 2.51 -2.59 -11.01
CA LYS A 55 1.04 -2.55 -11.10
C LYS A 55 0.62 -1.87 -12.41
N PRO A 56 -0.42 -2.35 -13.10
CA PRO A 56 -0.85 -1.74 -14.34
C PRO A 56 -1.22 -0.26 -14.18
N VAL A 57 -0.70 0.60 -15.05
CA VAL A 57 -0.98 2.04 -15.06
C VAL A 57 -1.50 2.45 -16.44
N ASP A 58 -2.61 3.19 -16.48
CA ASP A 58 -3.18 3.73 -17.72
C ASP A 58 -2.58 5.10 -18.03
N LEU A 59 -1.75 5.14 -19.07
CA LEU A 59 -0.91 6.28 -19.43
C LEU A 59 -1.30 6.88 -20.78
N MET A 60 -0.72 8.05 -21.06
CA MET A 60 -0.75 8.69 -22.36
C MET A 60 0.47 9.59 -22.54
N VAL A 61 0.83 9.87 -23.79
CA VAL A 61 1.84 10.87 -24.13
C VAL A 61 1.24 12.26 -23.99
N LEU A 62 1.91 13.14 -23.25
CA LEU A 62 1.65 14.56 -23.16
C LEU A 62 2.76 15.33 -23.87
N LYS A 63 2.38 16.13 -24.88
CA LYS A 63 3.24 17.16 -25.46
C LYS A 63 3.02 18.46 -24.71
N ARG A 64 4.06 18.97 -24.06
CA ARG A 64 4.05 20.22 -23.32
C ARG A 64 4.22 21.41 -24.27
N GLU A 65 3.86 22.60 -23.79
CA GLU A 65 4.01 23.85 -24.56
C GLU A 65 5.47 24.26 -24.75
N ASP A 66 6.37 23.83 -23.85
CA ASP A 66 7.82 24.04 -23.98
C ASP A 66 8.50 23.05 -24.96
N GLY A 67 7.72 22.24 -25.67
CA GLY A 67 8.22 21.19 -26.57
C GLY A 67 8.65 19.90 -25.86
N GLY A 68 8.60 19.85 -24.53
CA GLY A 68 8.88 18.64 -23.77
C GLY A 68 7.82 17.55 -23.96
N ILE A 69 8.24 16.30 -23.81
CA ILE A 69 7.36 15.13 -23.93
C ILE A 69 7.46 14.32 -22.65
N GLU A 70 6.31 13.98 -22.08
CA GLU A 70 6.23 13.17 -20.86
C GLU A 70 5.06 12.18 -20.93
N LEU A 71 5.18 11.08 -20.16
CA LEU A 71 4.06 10.18 -19.93
C LEU A 71 3.29 10.63 -18.71
N VAL A 72 1.97 10.72 -18.83
CA VAL A 72 1.08 11.10 -17.73
C VAL A 72 -0.07 10.10 -17.57
N PRO A 73 -0.66 9.96 -16.37
CA PRO A 73 -1.85 9.16 -16.18
C PRO A 73 -3.01 9.69 -17.04
N ARG A 74 -3.71 8.81 -17.75
CA ARG A 74 -4.85 9.20 -18.61
C ARG A 74 -5.99 9.85 -17.81
N SER A 75 -6.08 9.52 -16.51
CA SER A 75 -7.03 10.14 -15.57
C SER A 75 -6.85 11.64 -15.42
N TRP A 76 -5.64 12.19 -15.66
CA TRP A 76 -5.35 13.63 -15.54
C TRP A 76 -6.20 14.51 -16.46
N ARG A 77 -6.76 13.95 -17.55
CA ARG A 77 -7.74 14.66 -18.42
C ARG A 77 -9.04 15.00 -17.71
N LYS A 78 -9.36 14.33 -16.61
CA LYS A 78 -10.64 14.46 -15.89
C LYS A 78 -10.49 15.07 -14.50
N VAL A 79 -9.30 14.98 -13.90
CA VAL A 79 -9.04 15.48 -12.54
C VAL A 79 -8.86 17.00 -12.57
N ARG A 80 -9.63 17.71 -11.73
CA ARG A 80 -9.55 19.17 -11.52
C ARG A 80 -9.32 19.47 -10.04
N LEU A 81 -8.54 20.51 -9.75
CA LEU A 81 -8.32 21.00 -8.38
C LEU A 81 -9.34 22.10 -8.01
N GLY A 82 -10.63 21.82 -8.23
CA GLY A 82 -11.73 22.74 -7.93
C GLY A 82 -12.62 23.08 -9.13
N ALA A 83 -13.80 23.63 -8.85
CA ALA A 83 -14.76 24.03 -9.88
C ALA A 83 -14.17 25.16 -10.75
N GLY A 84 -14.25 25.00 -12.07
CA GLY A 84 -13.73 25.98 -13.05
C GLY A 84 -12.20 26.03 -13.19
N LYS A 85 -11.45 25.18 -12.48
CA LYS A 85 -9.98 25.10 -12.59
C LYS A 85 -9.55 24.22 -13.78
N PRO A 86 -8.36 24.47 -14.36
CA PRO A 86 -7.80 23.60 -15.37
C PRO A 86 -7.62 22.18 -14.83
N THR A 87 -7.66 21.21 -15.74
CA THR A 87 -7.37 19.81 -15.42
C THR A 87 -5.89 19.63 -15.09
N LEU A 88 -5.53 18.57 -14.36
CA LEU A 88 -4.11 18.22 -14.14
C LEU A 88 -3.35 18.07 -15.46
N TYR A 89 -4.01 17.58 -16.51
CA TYR A 89 -3.44 17.50 -17.85
C TYR A 89 -3.11 18.88 -18.44
N GLU A 90 -4.05 19.84 -18.33
CA GLU A 90 -3.83 21.21 -18.81
C GLU A 90 -2.76 21.95 -18.00
N MET A 91 -2.70 21.68 -16.70
CA MET A 91 -1.65 22.21 -15.83
C MET A 91 -0.28 21.66 -16.25
N ALA A 92 -0.13 20.34 -16.34
CA ALA A 92 1.13 19.69 -16.76
C ALA A 92 1.60 20.14 -18.14
N ARG A 93 0.67 20.38 -19.06
CA ARG A 93 0.97 20.89 -20.40
C ARG A 93 1.65 22.28 -20.38
N ARG A 94 1.25 23.14 -19.43
CA ARG A 94 1.69 24.55 -19.31
C ARG A 94 2.85 24.74 -18.35
N THR A 95 3.04 23.84 -17.41
CA THR A 95 4.12 23.92 -16.42
C THR A 95 5.45 23.48 -17.04
N PRO A 96 6.48 24.35 -17.09
CA PRO A 96 7.81 23.96 -17.52
C PRO A 96 8.34 22.83 -16.63
N GLY A 97 8.83 21.75 -17.24
CA GLY A 97 9.28 20.57 -16.49
C GLY A 97 8.16 19.63 -15.98
N GLY A 98 6.89 19.92 -16.27
CA GLY A 98 5.74 19.09 -15.87
C GLY A 98 5.33 19.26 -14.40
N LEU A 99 4.41 18.41 -13.92
CA LEU A 99 3.94 18.41 -12.52
C LEU A 99 4.78 17.53 -11.58
N GLY A 100 5.94 17.07 -12.03
CA GLY A 100 6.82 16.16 -11.30
C GLY A 100 6.48 14.67 -11.49
N PRO A 101 7.35 13.77 -11.00
CA PRO A 101 7.20 12.34 -11.22
C PRO A 101 6.01 11.80 -10.42
N VAL A 102 5.13 11.07 -11.11
CA VAL A 102 4.13 10.23 -10.44
C VAL A 102 4.81 8.89 -10.16
N PRO A 103 4.94 8.43 -8.90
CA PRO A 103 5.73 7.24 -8.57
C PRO A 103 5.33 5.98 -9.36
N ALA A 104 4.04 5.81 -9.63
CA ALA A 104 3.54 4.69 -10.44
C ALA A 104 3.97 4.77 -11.91
N VAL A 105 4.03 5.98 -12.48
CA VAL A 105 4.49 6.24 -13.85
C VAL A 105 5.98 6.02 -13.96
N GLU A 106 6.74 6.51 -12.98
CA GLU A 106 8.19 6.33 -12.93
C GLU A 106 8.57 4.86 -12.83
N LYS A 107 7.94 4.11 -11.92
CA LYS A 107 8.17 2.66 -11.78
C LYS A 107 7.81 1.89 -13.06
N ALA A 108 6.69 2.21 -13.70
CA ALA A 108 6.28 1.59 -14.96
C ALA A 108 7.26 1.92 -16.10
N SER A 109 7.69 3.17 -16.18
CA SER A 109 8.64 3.66 -17.20
C SER A 109 10.02 3.02 -17.02
N ALA A 110 10.56 2.99 -15.80
CA ALA A 110 11.84 2.36 -15.50
C ALA A 110 11.85 0.87 -15.85
N HIS A 111 10.78 0.15 -15.50
CA HIS A 111 10.63 -1.26 -15.86
C HIS A 111 10.59 -1.48 -17.38
N ALA A 112 9.79 -0.69 -18.10
CA ALA A 112 9.68 -0.78 -19.54
C ALA A 112 11.00 -0.39 -20.24
N MET A 113 11.67 0.68 -19.81
CA MET A 113 13.00 1.07 -20.31
C MET A 113 14.03 -0.05 -20.12
N GLY A 114 14.02 -0.74 -18.98
CA GLY A 114 14.89 -1.89 -18.75
C GLY A 114 14.62 -3.06 -19.71
N LEU A 115 13.36 -3.27 -20.11
CA LEU A 115 13.00 -4.28 -21.13
C LEU A 115 13.44 -3.86 -22.53
N ILE A 116 13.27 -2.58 -22.86
CA ILE A 116 13.64 -1.99 -24.15
C ILE A 116 15.16 -2.05 -24.33
N ALA A 117 15.94 -1.58 -23.36
CA ALA A 117 17.39 -1.54 -23.43
C ALA A 117 18.03 -2.93 -23.66
N ARG A 118 17.41 -4.00 -23.16
CA ARG A 118 17.88 -5.38 -23.39
C ARG A 118 17.61 -5.89 -24.80
N SER A 119 16.57 -5.39 -25.45
CA SER A 119 16.05 -5.91 -26.72
C SER A 119 16.36 -5.00 -27.92
N LEU A 120 16.59 -3.72 -27.67
CA LEU A 120 16.76 -2.68 -28.69
C LEU A 120 17.85 -1.69 -28.25
N PRO A 121 19.13 -1.96 -28.57
CA PRO A 121 20.27 -1.14 -28.16
C PRO A 121 20.23 0.28 -28.74
N ASP A 122 19.68 0.45 -29.94
CA ASP A 122 19.63 1.73 -30.66
C ASP A 122 18.42 2.60 -30.27
N PHE A 123 17.70 2.25 -29.20
CA PHE A 123 16.50 2.96 -28.77
C PHE A 123 16.73 4.46 -28.50
N ASP A 124 17.92 4.82 -28.00
CA ASP A 124 18.27 6.22 -27.72
C ASP A 124 18.44 7.08 -28.99
N GLY A 125 18.59 6.44 -30.16
CA GLY A 125 18.69 7.11 -31.45
C GLY A 125 17.35 7.59 -32.02
N TYR A 126 16.22 7.19 -31.45
CA TYR A 126 14.89 7.62 -31.90
C TYR A 126 14.55 9.05 -31.48
N ALA A 127 13.67 9.69 -32.25
CA ALA A 127 13.16 11.01 -31.89
C ALA A 127 12.41 10.94 -30.55
N PRO A 128 12.38 12.04 -29.75
CA PRO A 128 11.71 12.07 -28.45
C PRO A 128 10.26 11.55 -28.49
N GLU A 129 9.49 11.91 -29.52
CA GLU A 129 8.11 11.44 -29.74
C GLU A 129 8.04 9.93 -29.91
N GLU A 130 8.90 9.38 -30.77
CA GLU A 130 8.94 7.96 -31.11
C GLU A 130 9.33 7.14 -29.88
N ARG A 131 10.29 7.62 -29.09
CA ARG A 131 10.67 7.01 -27.80
C ARG A 131 9.50 6.99 -26.82
N ALA A 132 8.80 8.11 -26.66
CA ALA A 132 7.66 8.20 -25.76
C ALA A 132 6.52 7.26 -26.20
N GLU A 133 6.23 7.18 -27.51
CA GLU A 133 5.21 6.30 -28.05
C GLU A 133 5.59 4.81 -27.92
N TYR A 134 6.84 4.46 -28.19
CA TYR A 134 7.34 3.10 -28.03
C TYR A 134 7.32 2.68 -26.55
N LEU A 135 7.74 3.56 -25.64
CA LEU A 135 7.68 3.34 -24.21
C LEU A 135 6.23 3.13 -23.73
N LEU A 136 5.30 3.98 -24.17
CA LEU A 136 3.87 3.83 -23.87
C LEU A 136 3.34 2.47 -24.34
N ARG A 137 3.59 2.09 -25.59
CA ARG A 137 3.16 0.79 -26.14
C ARG A 137 3.76 -0.38 -25.37
N THR A 138 5.02 -0.27 -24.96
CA THR A 138 5.68 -1.29 -24.12
C THR A 138 4.97 -1.44 -22.78
N ILE A 139 4.66 -0.33 -22.10
CA ILE A 139 3.90 -0.34 -20.84
C ILE A 139 2.51 -0.94 -21.05
N GLU A 140 1.81 -0.60 -22.13
CA GLU A 140 0.50 -1.18 -22.46
C GLU A 140 0.58 -2.71 -22.65
N ARG A 141 1.62 -3.22 -23.33
CA ARG A 141 1.85 -4.67 -23.47
C ARG A 141 2.16 -5.36 -22.14
N VAL A 142 2.98 -4.74 -21.28
CA VAL A 142 3.25 -5.26 -19.93
C VAL A 142 1.96 -5.29 -19.10
N ASN A 143 1.12 -4.26 -19.20
CA ASN A 143 -0.19 -4.23 -18.55
C ASN A 143 -1.12 -5.35 -19.06
N GLU A 144 -1.16 -5.59 -20.37
CA GLU A 144 -1.92 -6.69 -20.99
C GLU A 144 -1.44 -8.06 -20.49
N LEU A 145 -0.12 -8.29 -20.51
CA LEU A 145 0.48 -9.52 -20.00
C LEU A 145 0.12 -9.75 -18.53
N SER A 146 0.21 -8.70 -17.72
CA SER A 146 -0.14 -8.76 -16.29
C SER A 146 -1.60 -9.14 -16.07
N LYS A 147 -2.52 -8.59 -16.87
CA LYS A 147 -3.95 -8.95 -16.83
C LYS A 147 -4.20 -10.38 -17.28
N SER A 148 -3.54 -10.84 -18.35
CA SER A 148 -3.66 -12.22 -18.82
C SER A 148 -3.10 -13.21 -17.81
N HIS A 149 -1.99 -12.89 -17.16
CA HIS A 149 -1.42 -13.67 -16.07
C HIS A 149 -2.39 -13.76 -14.88
N GLU A 150 -2.93 -12.62 -14.43
CA GLU A 150 -3.95 -12.60 -13.37
C GLU A 150 -5.18 -13.44 -13.75
N SER A 151 -5.64 -13.34 -15.00
CA SER A 151 -6.76 -14.15 -15.51
C SER A 151 -6.44 -15.65 -15.55
N LEU A 152 -5.21 -16.02 -15.89
CA LEU A 152 -4.77 -17.42 -15.90
C LEU A 152 -4.71 -17.97 -14.47
N VAL A 153 -4.11 -17.22 -13.54
CA VAL A 153 -4.09 -17.58 -12.11
C VAL A 153 -5.53 -17.75 -11.61
N GLN A 154 -6.43 -16.80 -11.89
CA GLN A 154 -7.84 -16.92 -11.52
C GLN A 154 -8.50 -18.15 -12.14
N HIS A 155 -8.20 -18.47 -13.39
CA HIS A 155 -8.70 -19.68 -14.05
C HIS A 155 -8.22 -20.94 -13.34
N LEU A 156 -6.92 -21.05 -13.09
CA LEU A 156 -6.32 -22.22 -12.44
C LEU A 156 -6.84 -22.39 -11.00
N GLU A 157 -7.07 -21.31 -10.28
CA GLU A 157 -7.51 -21.34 -8.89
C GLU A 157 -9.03 -21.53 -8.74
N TYR A 158 -9.84 -20.96 -9.64
CA TYR A 158 -11.29 -20.82 -9.43
C TYR A 158 -12.18 -21.36 -10.54
N ALA A 159 -11.63 -21.82 -11.67
CA ALA A 159 -12.47 -22.42 -12.71
C ALA A 159 -13.09 -23.73 -12.22
N ALA A 160 -14.39 -23.88 -12.41
CA ALA A 160 -15.09 -25.14 -12.25
C ALA A 160 -15.46 -25.70 -13.64
N PRO A 161 -15.43 -27.04 -13.83
CA PRO A 161 -15.97 -27.66 -15.03
C PRO A 161 -17.42 -27.20 -15.27
N GLY A 162 -17.75 -26.73 -16.47
CA GLY A 162 -19.10 -26.24 -16.83
C GLY A 162 -19.20 -24.75 -17.20
N GLY A 163 -18.08 -24.08 -17.51
CA GLY A 163 -18.11 -22.79 -18.22
C GLY A 163 -18.53 -21.57 -17.40
N ARG A 164 -18.61 -21.67 -16.07
CA ARG A 164 -18.78 -20.48 -15.22
C ARG A 164 -17.48 -19.67 -15.20
N LYS A 165 -17.60 -18.33 -15.26
CA LYS A 165 -16.42 -17.44 -15.12
C LYS A 165 -15.65 -17.80 -13.85
N ALA A 166 -14.35 -18.02 -13.99
CA ALA A 166 -13.45 -18.24 -12.86
C ALA A 166 -13.28 -16.91 -12.12
N VAL A 167 -14.16 -16.67 -11.16
CA VAL A 167 -14.13 -15.46 -10.34
C VAL A 167 -13.66 -15.90 -8.96
N PRO A 168 -12.66 -15.22 -8.36
CA PRO A 168 -12.31 -15.42 -6.97
C PRO A 168 -13.58 -15.36 -6.11
N PRO A 169 -13.86 -16.36 -5.27
CA PRO A 169 -15.04 -16.33 -4.40
C PRO A 169 -15.04 -15.11 -3.47
N LEU A 170 -13.87 -14.50 -3.25
CA LEU A 170 -13.71 -13.24 -2.54
C LEU A 170 -12.98 -12.17 -3.36
N LYS A 171 -13.63 -11.02 -3.56
CA LYS A 171 -13.03 -9.84 -4.20
C LYS A 171 -12.15 -9.05 -3.22
N ASN A 172 -10.84 -9.06 -3.43
CA ASN A 172 -9.82 -8.32 -2.67
C ASN A 172 -9.90 -8.54 -1.14
N PRO A 173 -9.75 -9.78 -0.64
CA PRO A 173 -9.87 -10.10 0.78
C PRO A 173 -8.85 -9.33 1.63
N ASP A 174 -7.62 -9.16 1.15
CA ASP A 174 -6.57 -8.35 1.79
C ASP A 174 -7.04 -6.91 2.12
N LEU A 175 -7.56 -6.18 1.12
CA LEU A 175 -8.10 -4.83 1.34
C LEU A 175 -9.34 -4.82 2.23
N ALA A 176 -10.18 -5.85 2.14
CA ALA A 176 -11.38 -5.97 2.95
C ALA A 176 -11.04 -6.15 4.44
N VAL A 177 -10.12 -7.06 4.76
CA VAL A 177 -9.63 -7.30 6.12
C VAL A 177 -8.97 -6.04 6.66
N ARG A 178 -8.07 -5.41 5.91
CA ARG A 178 -7.37 -4.18 6.34
C ARG A 178 -8.32 -2.99 6.53
N ALA A 179 -9.38 -2.88 5.75
CA ALA A 179 -10.43 -1.89 5.96
C ALA A 179 -11.22 -2.19 7.26
N ALA A 180 -11.56 -3.44 7.52
CA ALA A 180 -12.27 -3.86 8.73
C ALA A 180 -11.44 -3.60 9.99
N VAL A 181 -10.15 -3.98 9.99
CA VAL A 181 -9.21 -3.70 11.09
C VAL A 181 -9.12 -2.21 11.39
N ARG A 182 -8.92 -1.35 10.38
CA ARG A 182 -8.91 0.13 10.54
C ARG A 182 -10.21 0.65 11.15
N ARG A 183 -11.36 0.09 10.74
CA ARG A 183 -12.66 0.51 11.24
C ARG A 183 -12.86 0.11 12.70
N GLU A 184 -12.54 -1.13 13.05
CA GLU A 184 -12.85 -1.67 14.38
C GLU A 184 -11.80 -1.30 15.42
N VAL A 185 -10.51 -1.34 15.10
CA VAL A 185 -9.44 -0.99 16.04
C VAL A 185 -9.32 0.53 16.17
N HIS A 186 -9.28 1.24 15.05
CA HIS A 186 -9.00 2.69 15.07
C HIS A 186 -10.24 3.59 15.02
N GLY A 187 -11.43 3.03 14.78
CA GLY A 187 -12.65 3.81 14.65
C GLY A 187 -12.70 4.69 13.39
N TRP A 188 -11.80 4.47 12.41
CA TRP A 188 -11.69 5.37 11.26
C TRP A 188 -12.98 5.42 10.42
N GLY A 189 -13.29 6.62 9.91
CA GLY A 189 -14.36 6.84 8.94
C GLY A 189 -14.04 6.22 7.57
N THR A 190 -15.06 5.91 6.79
CA THR A 190 -14.89 5.25 5.47
C THR A 190 -14.13 6.12 4.47
N LEU A 191 -14.24 7.45 4.57
CA LEU A 191 -13.46 8.39 3.76
C LEU A 191 -11.95 8.31 4.07
N ARG A 192 -11.58 8.33 5.36
CA ARG A 192 -10.18 8.20 5.80
C ARG A 192 -9.61 6.86 5.37
N ILE A 193 -10.32 5.77 5.64
CA ILE A 193 -9.90 4.42 5.21
C ILE A 193 -9.72 4.36 3.69
N GLY A 194 -10.59 5.02 2.91
CA GLY A 194 -10.47 5.09 1.46
C GLY A 194 -9.18 5.76 1.00
N ARG A 195 -8.84 6.92 1.57
CA ARG A 195 -7.57 7.62 1.28
C ARG A 195 -6.36 6.75 1.59
N GLU A 196 -6.33 6.16 2.78
CA GLU A 196 -5.22 5.32 3.24
C GLU A 196 -5.03 4.05 2.40
N LEU A 197 -6.12 3.49 1.87
CA LEU A 197 -6.06 2.31 1.00
C LEU A 197 -5.92 2.65 -0.50
N GLY A 198 -5.81 3.94 -0.85
CA GLY A 198 -5.77 4.39 -2.25
C GLY A 198 -7.07 4.09 -3.03
N ILE A 199 -8.20 4.00 -2.33
CA ILE A 199 -9.51 3.74 -2.91
C ILE A 199 -10.20 5.09 -3.15
N PRO A 200 -10.40 5.49 -4.41
CA PRO A 200 -11.01 6.78 -4.72
C PRO A 200 -12.43 6.84 -4.13
N ALA A 201 -12.76 7.99 -3.55
CA ALA A 201 -14.10 8.29 -3.12
C ALA A 201 -14.98 8.57 -4.36
N PRO A 202 -16.26 8.14 -4.36
CA PRO A 202 -17.17 8.54 -5.42
C PRO A 202 -17.41 10.07 -5.41
N PRO A 203 -17.83 10.68 -6.53
CA PRO A 203 -17.97 12.15 -6.63
C PRO A 203 -18.93 12.77 -5.60
N ASP A 204 -19.87 11.99 -5.10
CA ASP A 204 -20.88 12.39 -4.10
C ASP A 204 -20.49 12.02 -2.66
N ALA A 205 -19.28 11.50 -2.45
CA ALA A 205 -18.82 11.04 -1.13
C ALA A 205 -18.75 12.16 -0.10
N ASP A 206 -18.39 13.38 -0.52
CA ASP A 206 -18.32 14.55 0.36
C ASP A 206 -19.73 15.00 0.80
N ILE A 207 -20.74 14.81 -0.05
CA ILE A 207 -22.14 15.10 0.27
C ILE A 207 -22.70 14.05 1.23
N LYS A 208 -22.39 12.77 0.99
CA LYS A 208 -22.88 11.65 1.81
C LYS A 208 -22.05 11.40 3.07
N GLY A 209 -20.87 11.99 3.18
CA GLY A 209 -19.90 11.72 4.25
C GLY A 209 -19.37 10.28 4.27
N GLU A 210 -19.57 9.48 3.22
CA GLU A 210 -19.16 8.08 3.18
C GLU A 210 -18.53 7.63 1.86
N ASN A 211 -17.55 6.73 1.95
CA ASN A 211 -17.08 5.94 0.80
C ASN A 211 -17.78 4.58 0.78
N GLN A 212 -18.78 4.42 -0.12
CA GLN A 212 -19.58 3.20 -0.21
C GLN A 212 -18.76 1.95 -0.55
N THR A 213 -17.70 2.09 -1.36
CA THR A 213 -16.81 0.98 -1.70
C THR A 213 -16.10 0.46 -0.46
N VAL A 214 -15.60 1.38 0.38
CA VAL A 214 -14.94 1.05 1.64
C VAL A 214 -15.93 0.42 2.62
N ARG A 215 -17.15 0.96 2.74
CA ARG A 215 -18.19 0.34 3.59
C ARG A 215 -18.46 -1.12 3.20
N LYS A 216 -18.58 -1.39 1.91
CA LYS A 216 -18.72 -2.77 1.38
C LYS A 216 -17.48 -3.61 1.66
N MET A 217 -16.28 -3.04 1.71
CA MET A 217 -15.06 -3.76 2.08
C MET A 217 -15.05 -4.12 3.56
N VAL A 218 -15.36 -3.18 4.45
CA VAL A 218 -15.48 -3.43 5.90
C VAL A 218 -16.49 -4.57 6.17
N ASN A 219 -17.68 -4.49 5.58
CA ASN A 219 -18.72 -5.50 5.74
C ASN A 219 -18.33 -6.89 5.22
N ARG A 220 -17.39 -6.96 4.26
CA ARG A 220 -16.84 -8.22 3.75
C ARG A 220 -15.65 -8.72 4.56
N GLY A 221 -14.83 -7.82 5.09
CA GLY A 221 -13.63 -8.16 5.86
C GLY A 221 -13.95 -8.72 7.23
N ARG A 222 -14.96 -8.16 7.91
CA ARG A 222 -15.35 -8.61 9.26
C ARG A 222 -15.73 -10.09 9.31
N PRO A 223 -16.60 -10.64 8.43
CA PRO A 223 -16.86 -12.07 8.41
C PRO A 223 -15.62 -12.95 8.21
N LEU A 224 -14.59 -12.48 7.50
CA LEU A 224 -13.34 -13.24 7.33
C LEU A 224 -12.52 -13.28 8.62
N LEU A 225 -12.47 -12.16 9.34
CA LEU A 225 -11.83 -12.07 10.65
C LEU A 225 -12.52 -12.99 11.66
N GLU A 226 -13.86 -12.97 11.70
CA GLU A 226 -14.64 -13.85 12.57
C GLU A 226 -14.55 -15.33 12.15
N GLN A 227 -14.46 -15.63 10.85
CA GLN A 227 -14.22 -16.99 10.37
C GLN A 227 -12.83 -17.50 10.78
N CYS A 228 -11.80 -16.64 10.74
CA CYS A 228 -10.42 -17.01 11.05
C CYS A 228 -10.16 -17.12 12.57
N PHE A 229 -10.74 -16.24 13.38
CA PHE A 229 -10.44 -16.15 14.82
C PHE A 229 -11.61 -16.54 15.73
N GLY A 230 -12.79 -16.82 15.18
CA GLY A 230 -14.05 -16.86 15.91
C GLY A 230 -14.54 -15.43 16.24
N SER A 231 -15.86 -15.24 16.35
CA SER A 231 -16.43 -13.92 16.67
C SER A 231 -15.96 -13.40 18.03
N GLU A 232 -15.83 -14.27 19.04
CA GLU A 232 -15.30 -13.90 20.36
C GLU A 232 -13.79 -13.64 20.33
N GLY A 233 -13.02 -14.49 19.64
CA GLY A 233 -11.57 -14.32 19.50
C GLY A 233 -11.22 -13.03 18.76
N TRP A 234 -11.97 -12.68 17.72
CA TRP A 234 -11.81 -11.39 17.04
C TRP A 234 -12.14 -10.21 17.96
N ARG A 235 -13.26 -10.27 18.71
CA ARG A 235 -13.61 -9.22 19.68
C ARG A 235 -12.51 -9.01 20.73
N ALA A 236 -12.00 -10.10 21.31
CA ALA A 236 -10.92 -10.03 22.29
C ALA A 236 -9.64 -9.39 21.70
N ARG A 237 -9.30 -9.68 20.44
CA ARG A 237 -8.19 -9.05 19.71
C ARG A 237 -8.41 -7.55 19.52
N VAL A 238 -9.62 -7.14 19.12
CA VAL A 238 -9.97 -5.71 18.96
C VAL A 238 -9.79 -4.96 20.27
N GLU A 239 -10.28 -5.51 21.38
CA GLU A 239 -10.15 -4.86 22.69
C GLU A 239 -8.68 -4.76 23.14
N ARG A 240 -7.86 -5.79 22.92
CA ARG A 240 -6.42 -5.70 23.19
C ARG A 240 -5.72 -4.62 22.34
N MET A 241 -5.98 -4.58 21.04
CA MET A 241 -5.37 -3.58 20.17
C MET A 241 -5.85 -2.16 20.49
N ARG A 242 -7.09 -1.99 20.95
CA ARG A 242 -7.61 -0.70 21.43
C ARG A 242 -6.96 -0.27 22.74
N ALA A 243 -6.84 -1.19 23.70
CA ALA A 243 -6.19 -0.92 24.97
C ALA A 243 -4.70 -0.57 24.78
N GLU A 244 -4.00 -1.33 23.92
CA GLU A 244 -2.61 -1.03 23.57
C GLU A 244 -2.49 0.31 22.84
N ARG A 245 -3.44 0.62 21.95
CA ARG A 245 -3.48 1.93 21.30
C ARG A 245 -3.70 3.06 22.31
N GLU A 246 -4.62 2.91 23.25
CA GLU A 246 -4.89 3.91 24.29
C GLU A 246 -3.65 4.13 25.16
N ARG A 247 -3.01 3.03 25.59
CA ARG A 247 -1.71 3.07 26.27
C ARG A 247 -0.70 3.82 25.43
N TRP A 248 -0.53 3.45 24.17
CA TRP A 248 0.40 4.09 23.24
C TRP A 248 0.10 5.58 23.07
N GLU A 249 -1.14 5.97 22.80
CA GLU A 249 -1.55 7.37 22.63
C GLU A 249 -1.39 8.22 23.92
N SER A 250 -1.42 7.60 25.10
CA SER A 250 -1.16 8.28 26.38
C SER A 250 0.32 8.64 26.60
N LEU A 251 1.23 7.97 25.90
CA LEU A 251 2.66 8.20 26.02
C LEU A 251 3.08 9.41 25.18
N GLY A 252 4.00 10.22 25.71
CA GLY A 252 4.64 11.28 24.94
C GLY A 252 5.60 10.69 23.89
N PRO A 253 5.93 11.43 22.82
CA PRO A 253 6.73 10.87 21.73
C PRO A 253 8.16 10.44 22.11
N LYS A 254 8.77 11.01 23.16
CA LYS A 254 10.02 10.46 23.74
C LYS A 254 9.79 9.10 24.42
N GLN A 255 8.70 8.97 25.16
CA GLN A 255 8.37 7.73 25.85
C GLN A 255 8.03 6.59 24.88
N TRP A 256 7.46 6.90 23.71
CA TRP A 256 7.35 5.94 22.61
C TRP A 256 8.70 5.33 22.26
N PHE A 257 9.71 6.18 22.10
CA PHE A 257 11.04 5.73 21.73
C PHE A 257 11.65 4.81 22.78
N TYR A 258 11.55 5.17 24.06
CA TYR A 258 12.06 4.33 25.15
C TYR A 258 11.32 2.99 25.24
N VAL A 259 10.02 2.94 24.96
CA VAL A 259 9.28 1.67 24.85
C VAL A 259 9.81 0.82 23.69
N LEU A 260 10.03 1.39 22.51
CA LEU A 260 10.57 0.63 21.36
C LEU A 260 11.98 0.11 21.64
N LEU A 261 12.83 0.96 22.24
CA LEU A 261 14.20 0.60 22.55
C LEU A 261 14.27 -0.51 23.62
N ALA A 262 13.39 -0.42 24.63
CA ALA A 262 13.24 -1.44 25.65
C ALA A 262 12.78 -2.78 25.05
N GLU A 263 11.82 -2.76 24.12
CA GLU A 263 11.38 -3.95 23.39
C GLU A 263 12.48 -4.56 22.50
N GLU A 264 13.36 -3.73 21.94
CA GLU A 264 14.50 -4.18 21.13
C GLU A 264 15.57 -4.85 21.98
N ARG A 265 15.86 -4.28 23.15
CA ARG A 265 16.95 -4.71 24.03
C ARG A 265 16.52 -5.71 25.10
N GLY A 266 15.21 -5.92 25.28
CA GLY A 266 14.67 -6.75 26.35
C GLY A 266 14.81 -6.13 27.74
N THR A 267 14.76 -4.80 27.84
CA THR A 267 14.89 -4.01 29.08
C THR A 267 13.56 -3.33 29.44
N SER A 268 13.54 -2.48 30.47
CA SER A 268 12.37 -1.64 30.78
C SER A 268 12.48 -0.22 30.19
N PRO A 269 11.35 0.43 29.83
CA PRO A 269 11.38 1.82 29.35
C PRO A 269 12.03 2.79 30.34
N GLU A 270 11.85 2.58 31.64
CA GLU A 270 12.43 3.41 32.71
C GLU A 270 13.95 3.25 32.80
N GLU A 271 14.49 2.07 32.48
CA GLU A 271 15.93 1.84 32.38
C GLU A 271 16.52 2.52 31.14
N GLU A 272 15.85 2.42 29.99
CA GLU A 272 16.32 3.10 28.77
C GLU A 272 16.24 4.62 28.89
N GLU A 273 15.19 5.16 29.51
CA GLU A 273 15.08 6.59 29.80
C GLU A 273 16.19 7.06 30.75
N ARG A 274 16.48 6.29 31.80
CA ARG A 274 17.57 6.62 32.73
C ARG A 274 18.92 6.60 32.03
N ALA A 275 19.21 5.55 31.26
CA ALA A 275 20.46 5.44 30.50
C ALA A 275 20.60 6.59 29.48
N ALA A 276 19.51 6.96 28.80
CA ALA A 276 19.50 8.06 27.85
C ALA A 276 19.76 9.43 28.48
N ASN A 277 19.27 9.65 29.70
CA ASN A 277 19.57 10.87 30.46
C ASN A 277 21.03 10.89 30.96
N GLU A 278 21.59 9.72 31.31
CA GLU A 278 22.97 9.62 31.81
C GLU A 278 24.02 9.82 30.71
N ASP A 279 23.74 9.37 29.49
CA ASP A 279 24.70 9.40 28.37
C ASP A 279 24.45 10.51 27.33
N GLY A 280 23.45 11.37 27.56
CA GLY A 280 23.15 12.53 26.70
C GLY A 280 22.30 12.20 25.46
N PHE A 281 21.75 11.00 25.39
CA PHE A 281 20.86 10.61 24.29
C PHE A 281 19.48 11.25 24.36
N ASP A 282 18.96 11.57 25.56
CA ASP A 282 17.65 12.22 25.69
C ASP A 282 17.63 13.58 24.97
N GLU A 283 18.75 14.33 25.01
CA GLU A 283 18.93 15.54 24.22
C GLU A 283 18.99 15.25 22.73
N THR A 284 19.74 14.21 22.32
CA THR A 284 19.87 13.78 20.93
C THR A 284 18.52 13.38 20.33
N LEU A 285 17.73 12.61 21.08
CA LEU A 285 16.36 12.24 20.73
C LEU A 285 15.45 13.47 20.64
N GLY A 286 15.59 14.41 21.57
CA GLY A 286 14.87 15.69 21.53
C GLY A 286 15.19 16.52 20.29
N GLU A 287 16.46 16.58 19.89
CA GLU A 287 16.88 17.25 18.65
C GLU A 287 16.34 16.56 17.41
N TRP A 288 16.36 15.22 17.38
CA TRP A 288 15.79 14.43 16.29
C TRP A 288 14.29 14.69 16.13
N MET A 289 13.53 14.68 17.23
CA MET A 289 12.10 14.98 17.23
C MET A 289 11.82 16.40 16.74
N LYS A 290 12.59 17.38 17.21
CA LYS A 290 12.47 18.78 16.77
C LYS A 290 12.75 18.93 15.28
N ALA A 291 13.71 18.20 14.73
CA ALA A 291 13.99 18.21 13.28
C ALA A 291 12.79 17.69 12.48
N TRP A 292 12.11 16.63 12.95
CA TRP A 292 10.88 16.13 12.32
C TRP A 292 9.72 17.11 12.40
N GLU A 293 9.50 17.73 13.55
CA GLU A 293 8.46 18.76 13.73
C GLU A 293 8.68 19.97 12.82
N GLN A 294 9.94 20.32 12.55
CA GLN A 294 10.33 21.42 11.65
C GLN A 294 10.34 21.02 10.17
N HIS A 295 9.96 19.78 9.85
CA HIS A 295 10.04 19.22 8.50
C HIS A 295 11.45 19.31 7.87
N ASP A 296 12.49 19.07 8.67
CA ASP A 296 13.89 18.99 8.23
C ASP A 296 14.36 17.51 8.20
N PRO A 297 14.00 16.74 7.15
CA PRO A 297 14.30 15.32 7.07
C PRO A 297 15.81 15.05 6.96
N TYR A 298 16.60 15.99 6.45
CA TYR A 298 18.05 15.82 6.33
C TYR A 298 18.73 15.90 7.69
N ARG A 299 18.34 16.88 8.52
CA ARG A 299 18.83 16.95 9.89
C ARG A 299 18.38 15.76 10.71
N ALA A 300 17.10 15.36 10.60
CA ALA A 300 16.58 14.20 11.29
C ALA A 300 17.35 12.92 10.91
N LEU A 301 17.56 12.67 9.61
CA LEU A 301 18.32 11.51 9.13
C LEU A 301 19.78 11.54 9.61
N ARG A 302 20.44 12.70 9.60
CA ARG A 302 21.82 12.82 10.10
C ARG A 302 21.93 12.47 11.58
N ILE A 303 20.97 12.91 12.40
CA ILE A 303 20.92 12.55 13.82
C ILE A 303 20.63 11.06 13.96
N GLN A 304 19.69 10.53 13.18
CA GLN A 304 19.31 9.12 13.21
C GLN A 304 20.51 8.19 12.92
N LEU A 305 21.33 8.54 11.93
CA LEU A 305 22.52 7.76 11.56
C LEU A 305 23.69 7.94 12.54
N SER A 306 23.61 8.88 13.48
CA SER A 306 24.68 9.13 14.45
C SER A 306 24.62 8.23 15.68
N ASP A 307 23.49 7.56 15.92
CA ASP A 307 23.29 6.69 17.08
C ASP A 307 22.48 5.43 16.72
N PRO A 308 23.00 4.21 16.96
CA PRO A 308 22.31 2.97 16.59
C PRO A 308 21.02 2.71 17.37
N ARG A 309 20.74 3.44 18.47
CA ARG A 309 19.46 3.31 19.18
C ARG A 309 18.26 3.65 18.32
N PHE A 310 18.44 4.45 17.27
CA PHE A 310 17.37 4.78 16.33
C PHE A 310 16.89 3.59 15.49
N ASP A 311 17.62 2.48 15.45
CA ASP A 311 17.17 1.24 14.80
C ASP A 311 15.88 0.69 15.42
N ALA A 312 15.59 1.04 16.69
CA ALA A 312 14.32 0.69 17.35
C ALA A 312 13.07 1.25 16.64
N LEU A 313 13.22 2.29 15.79
CA LEU A 313 12.13 2.85 15.00
C LEU A 313 11.61 1.92 13.91
N ASP A 314 12.37 0.91 13.50
CA ASP A 314 11.94 -0.07 12.49
C ASP A 314 10.72 -0.91 12.95
N ARG A 315 10.39 -0.85 14.25
CA ARG A 315 9.23 -1.51 14.85
C ARG A 315 7.92 -0.71 14.74
N LEU A 316 7.95 0.51 14.21
CA LEU A 316 6.75 1.29 13.85
C LEU A 316 6.16 0.79 12.51
#